data_AF-K2JU80-F1
#
_entry.id   AF-K2JU80-F1
#
_cell.length_a   1.000
_cell.length_b   1.000
_cell.length_c   1.000
_cell.angle_alpha   90.00
_cell.angle_beta   90.00
_cell.angle_gamma   90.00
#
_symmetry.space_group_name_H-M   'P 1'
#
loop_
_entity.id
_entity.type
_entity.pdbx_description
1 polymer ?
#
loop_
_entity_poly.entity_id
_entity_poly.type
_entity_poly.pdbx_seq_one_letter_code
_entity_poly.pdbx_strand_id
1 'polypeptide(L)'
;MNRDSFLAPVEAYLRRTGLSEAHFGNRAVNDWTFVQRLRAGRVTIRIAERALAWIAEQDAAAQLRAMPVGAGAAENLSHTDNLPPRAAE
;
A
#
# COMPACT_ATOMS: atom_id res chain seq x y z
N MET A 1 10.92 15.36 14.19
CA MET A 1 10.60 13.94 13.97
C MET A 1 11.74 13.11 14.57
N ASN A 2 11.47 12.22 15.52
CA ASN A 2 12.53 11.50 16.24
C ASN A 2 12.87 10.17 15.53
N ARG A 3 14.10 9.66 15.69
CA ARG A 3 14.57 8.41 15.05
C ARG A 3 13.63 7.24 15.34
N ASP A 4 13.22 7.10 16.59
CA ASP A 4 12.33 6.04 17.06
C ASP A 4 10.97 6.05 16.36
N SER A 5 10.51 7.23 15.89
CA SER A 5 9.28 7.37 15.10
C SER A 5 9.38 6.74 13.70
N PHE A 6 10.60 6.53 13.16
CA PHE A 6 10.83 5.86 11.88
C PHE A 6 11.20 4.38 12.04
N LEU A 7 11.91 4.03 13.10
CA LEU A 7 12.32 2.65 13.37
C LEU A 7 11.10 1.74 13.65
N ALA A 8 10.19 2.17 14.53
CA ALA A 8 9.04 1.37 14.90
C ALA A 8 8.16 0.90 13.71
N PRO A 9 7.74 1.76 12.76
CA PRO A 9 6.96 1.32 11.60
C PRO A 9 7.76 0.44 10.63
N VAL A 10 9.06 0.69 10.46
CA VAL A 10 9.93 -0.15 9.61
C VAL A 10 10.07 -1.55 10.22
N GLU A 11 10.35 -1.67 11.52
CA GLU A 11 10.46 -2.97 12.21
C GLU A 11 9.13 -3.71 12.22
N ALA A 12 8.00 -3.01 12.42
CA ALA A 12 6.68 -3.61 12.32
C ALA A 12 6.41 -4.18 10.92
N TYR A 13 6.79 -3.46 9.87
CA TYR A 13 6.65 -3.93 8.49
C TYR A 13 7.51 -5.16 8.19
N LEU A 14 8.78 -5.16 8.62
CA LEU A 14 9.68 -6.29 8.45
C LEU A 14 9.16 -7.54 9.18
N ARG A 15 8.65 -7.38 10.40
CA ARG A 15 8.05 -8.49 11.17
C ARG A 15 6.79 -9.05 10.51
N ARG A 16 5.94 -8.18 9.96
CA ARG A 16 4.69 -8.59 9.30
C ARG A 16 4.92 -9.31 7.97
N THR A 17 5.90 -8.85 7.19
CA THR A 17 6.17 -9.38 5.85
C THR A 17 7.22 -10.49 5.82
N GLY A 18 8.03 -10.61 6.87
CA GLY A 18 9.20 -11.49 6.89
C GLY A 18 10.29 -11.05 5.91
N LEU A 19 10.22 -9.82 5.38
CA LEU A 19 11.18 -9.31 4.40
C LEU A 19 12.53 -9.07 5.09
N SER A 20 13.63 -9.45 4.42
CA SER A 20 14.97 -9.19 4.93
C SER A 20 15.31 -7.71 4.87
N GLU A 21 16.00 -7.20 5.90
CA GLU A 21 16.41 -5.79 6.05
C GLU A 21 17.18 -5.28 4.82
N ALA A 22 18.05 -6.10 4.24
CA ALA A 22 18.81 -5.76 3.04
C ALA A 22 17.94 -5.64 1.78
N HIS A 23 16.95 -6.53 1.65
CA HIS A 23 15.99 -6.49 0.54
C HIS A 23 15.07 -5.27 0.64
N PHE A 24 14.63 -4.95 1.86
CA PHE A 24 13.89 -3.73 2.13
C PHE A 24 14.68 -2.48 1.73
N GLY A 25 15.91 -2.35 2.22
CA GLY A 25 16.76 -1.19 1.93
C GLY A 25 17.03 -1.01 0.43
N ASN A 26 17.32 -2.10 -0.28
CA ASN A 26 17.51 -2.07 -1.73
C ASN A 26 16.22 -1.66 -2.48
N ARG A 27 15.05 -2.18 -2.09
CA ARG A 27 13.79 -1.87 -2.79
C ARG A 27 13.24 -0.47 -2.48
N ALA A 28 13.34 -0.02 -1.23
CA ALA A 28 12.76 1.25 -0.80
C ALA A 28 13.65 2.46 -1.17
N VAL A 29 14.97 2.32 -0.97
CA VAL A 29 15.92 3.44 -1.06
C VAL A 29 17.16 3.14 -1.89
N ASN A 30 17.25 1.96 -2.51
CA ASN A 30 18.41 1.47 -3.27
C ASN A 30 19.70 1.35 -2.44
N ASP A 31 19.58 1.14 -1.12
CA ASP A 31 20.70 0.98 -0.20
C ASP A 31 20.42 -0.19 0.75
N TRP A 32 21.08 -1.32 0.48
CA TRP A 32 21.06 -2.53 1.31
C TRP A 32 21.55 -2.35 2.76
N THR A 33 22.33 -1.31 3.07
CA THR A 33 22.80 -0.98 4.43
C THR A 33 21.91 0.04 5.13
N PHE A 34 20.79 0.43 4.52
CA PHE A 34 19.90 1.47 5.03
C PHE A 34 19.44 1.20 6.45
N VAL A 35 19.03 -0.03 6.77
CA VAL A 35 18.51 -0.37 8.11
C VAL A 35 19.59 -0.26 9.18
N GLN A 36 20.81 -0.71 8.87
CA GLN A 36 21.98 -0.54 9.75
C GLN A 36 22.27 0.96 10.00
N ARG A 37 22.20 1.78 8.95
CA ARG A 37 22.38 3.24 9.05
C ARG A 37 21.24 3.93 9.81
N LEU A 38 20.01 3.43 9.66
CA LEU A 38 18.82 3.90 10.39
C LEU A 38 18.95 3.61 11.89
N ARG A 39 19.38 2.40 12.26
CA ARG A 39 19.70 2.05 13.66
C ARG A 39 20.80 2.95 14.23
N ALA A 40 21.85 3.20 13.44
CA ALA A 40 22.97 4.07 13.83
C ALA A 40 22.63 5.57 13.83
N GLY A 41 21.44 5.99 13.39
CA GLY A 41 21.04 7.39 13.32
C GLY A 41 21.80 8.22 12.27
N ARG A 42 22.42 7.58 11.26
CA ARG A 42 23.23 8.24 10.23
C ARG A 42 22.49 8.53 8.92
N VAL A 43 21.15 8.50 8.95
CA VAL A 43 20.30 8.75 7.78
C VAL A 43 19.56 10.06 7.92
N THR A 44 19.38 10.73 6.79
CA THR A 44 18.62 11.96 6.72
C THR A 44 17.12 11.66 6.80
N ILE A 45 16.37 12.61 7.34
CA ILE A 45 14.90 12.53 7.43
C ILE A 45 14.29 12.23 6.06
N ARG A 46 14.79 12.85 5.00
CA ARG A 46 14.33 12.62 3.61
C ARG A 46 14.42 11.16 3.16
N ILE A 47 15.48 10.44 3.55
CA ILE A 47 15.63 9.01 3.21
C ILE A 47 14.63 8.18 4.03
N ALA A 48 14.44 8.52 5.31
CA ALA A 48 13.48 7.84 6.17
C ALA A 48 12.02 8.04 5.69
N GLU A 49 11.67 9.25 5.25
CA GLU A 49 10.36 9.54 4.65
C GLU A 49 10.13 8.72 3.37
N ARG A 50 11.14 8.59 2.51
CA ARG A 50 11.06 7.76 1.30
C ARG A 50 10.83 6.28 1.63
N ALA A 51 11.47 5.77 2.69
CA ALA A 51 11.24 4.42 3.16
C ALA A 51 9.80 4.22 3.68
N LEU A 52 9.24 5.19 4.42
CA LEU A 52 7.85 5.15 4.87
C LEU A 52 6.86 5.24 3.71
N ALA A 53 7.10 6.12 2.75
CA ALA A 53 6.27 6.24 1.55
C ALA A 53 6.22 4.92 0.76
N TRP A 54 7.38 4.25 0.63
CA TRP A 54 7.45 2.94 0.00
C TRP A 54 6.66 1.87 0.77
N ILE A 55 6.73 1.86 2.11
CA ILE A 55 5.91 0.95 2.94
C ILE A 55 4.41 1.18 2.68
N ALA A 56 3.97 2.44 2.64
CA ALA A 56 2.58 2.78 2.39
C ALA A 56 2.11 2.31 0.99
N GLU A 57 2.97 2.46 -0.03
CA GLU A 57 2.69 1.98 -1.38
C GLU A 57 2.59 0.45 -1.45
N GLN A 58 3.47 -0.28 -0.75
CA GLN A 58 3.38 -1.74 -0.69
C GLN A 58 2.15 -2.23 0.06
N ASP A 59 1.75 -1.54 1.13
CA ASP A 59 0.53 -1.87 1.87
C ASP A 59 -0.72 -1.64 1.00
N ALA A 60 -0.78 -0.51 0.29
CA ALA A 60 -1.85 -0.22 -0.67
C ALA A 60 -1.90 -1.27 -1.80
N ALA A 61 -0.75 -1.65 -2.36
CA ALA A 61 -0.67 -2.68 -3.39
C ALA A 61 -1.06 -4.08 -2.87
N ALA A 62 -0.70 -4.41 -1.62
CA ALA A 62 -1.09 -5.65 -0.97
C ALA A 62 -2.60 -5.69 -0.71
N GLN A 63 -3.21 -4.59 -0.25
CA GLN A 63 -4.65 -4.46 -0.07
C GLN A 63 -5.41 -4.61 -1.40
N LEU A 64 -4.92 -3.96 -2.47
CA LEU A 64 -5.53 -4.08 -3.80
C LEU A 64 -5.47 -5.52 -4.34
N ARG A 65 -4.40 -6.27 -4.03
CA ARG A 65 -4.27 -7.69 -4.38
C ARG A 65 -5.14 -8.62 -3.52
N ALA A 66 -5.34 -8.27 -2.26
CA ALA A 66 -6.15 -9.03 -1.32
C ALA A 66 -7.65 -8.81 -1.52
N MET A 67 -8.06 -7.72 -2.17
CA MET A 67 -9.44 -7.52 -2.60
C MET A 67 -9.82 -8.56 -3.66
N PRO A 68 -10.85 -9.39 -3.43
CA PRO A 68 -11.41 -10.20 -4.51
C PRO A 68 -12.00 -9.23 -5.54
N VAL A 69 -11.51 -9.31 -6.78
CA VAL A 69 -12.13 -8.62 -7.91
C VAL A 69 -13.53 -9.20 -8.13
N GLY A 70 -14.52 -8.54 -7.52
CA GLY A 70 -15.91 -8.98 -7.59
C GLY A 70 -16.82 -8.18 -6.65
N ALA A 71 -17.11 -6.93 -7.01
CA ALA A 71 -18.43 -6.27 -6.89
C ALA A 71 -18.29 -4.74 -6.89
N GLY A 72 -18.89 -4.09 -7.89
CA GLY A 72 -19.45 -2.75 -7.71
C GLY A 72 -18.85 -1.60 -8.52
N ALA A 73 -18.89 -1.66 -9.85
CA ALA A 73 -18.94 -0.45 -10.70
C ALA A 73 -19.33 -0.77 -12.17
N ALA A 74 -20.42 -1.51 -12.42
CA ALA A 74 -20.94 -1.67 -13.78
C ALA A 74 -22.41 -2.13 -13.86
N GLU A 75 -23.34 -1.63 -13.02
CA GLU A 75 -24.77 -1.89 -13.29
C GLU A 75 -25.68 -0.91 -12.54
N ASN A 76 -25.81 0.32 -13.04
CA ASN A 76 -27.08 1.06 -12.91
C ASN A 76 -27.26 2.08 -14.03
N LEU A 77 -27.16 1.62 -15.28
CA LEU A 77 -27.64 2.34 -16.45
C LEU A 77 -28.36 1.34 -17.35
N SER A 78 -29.48 0.77 -16.86
CA SER A 78 -30.62 0.29 -17.66
C SER A 78 -31.55 -0.54 -16.78
N HIS A 79 -32.41 0.13 -16.00
CA HIS A 79 -33.76 -0.38 -15.80
C HIS A 79 -34.70 0.63 -16.44
N THR A 80 -34.85 0.49 -17.76
CA THR A 80 -36.01 0.99 -18.50
C THR A 80 -37.26 0.36 -17.91
N ASP A 81 -37.83 0.99 -16.89
CA ASP A 81 -39.23 0.80 -16.55
C ASP A 81 -40.06 1.74 -17.42
N ASN A 82 -40.53 1.25 -18.58
CA ASN A 82 -41.93 1.48 -18.96
C ASN A 82 -42.40 0.54 -20.08
N LEU A 83 -43.47 -0.19 -19.75
CA LEU A 83 -44.20 -1.24 -20.49
C LEU A 83 -44.44 -1.01 -22.00
N PRO A 84 -44.50 -2.10 -22.79
CA PRO A 84 -45.41 -2.19 -23.93
C PRO A 84 -46.68 -3.01 -23.57
N PRO A 85 -47.64 -3.17 -24.48
CA PRO A 85 -48.83 -2.33 -24.71
C PRO A 85 -50.12 -2.97 -24.14
N ARG A 86 -51.09 -2.18 -23.66
CA ARG A 86 -52.44 -2.71 -23.42
C ARG A 86 -53.33 -2.52 -24.64
N ALA A 87 -53.88 -3.66 -25.03
CA ALA A 87 -54.76 -3.99 -26.14
C ALA A 87 -55.87 -2.97 -26.48
N ALA A 88 -56.29 -3.09 -27.74
CA ALA A 88 -57.46 -2.51 -28.37
C ALA A 88 -58.74 -2.57 -27.52
N GLU A 89 -59.56 -1.53 -27.63
CA GLU A 89 -61.02 -1.54 -27.79
C GLU A 89 -61.47 -0.19 -28.38
#